data_AF-A0A5M9K769-F1
#
_entry.id   AF-A0A5M9K769-F1
#
_cell.length_a   1.000
_cell.length_b   1.000
_cell.length_c   1.000
_cell.angle_alpha   90.00
_cell.angle_beta   90.00
_cell.angle_gamma   90.00
#
_symmetry.space_group_name_H-M   'P 1'
#
loop_
_entity.id
_entity.type
_entity.pdbx_description
1 polymer ?
#
loop_
_entity_poly.entity_id
_entity_poly.type
_entity_poly.pdbx_seq_one_letter_code
_entity_poly.pdbx_strand_id
1 'polypeptide(L)'
;MRRTLQTAQQGLGWLIKRGVPVILRPEWQENSDKPCDTGTPIELMAKEWPQFDWSNVDPLFPEKSGIYGYSKTALTERGITARKWLQQRPEKVIAVVTHSAFLRTCISYRHYANADYRIFDFADGDGQANAELVEWEVTQSRGGGLGKSPKGVFGMTIDDYPKEVEEDIGEATNEVPN
;
A
#
# COMPACT_ATOMS: atom_id res chain seq x y z
N MET A 1 -9.60 -4.28 0.26
CA MET A 1 -10.51 -3.96 1.39
C MET A 1 -11.80 -3.33 0.85
N ARG A 2 -12.96 -3.52 1.52
CA ARG A 2 -14.27 -3.04 1.03
C ARG A 2 -14.32 -1.54 0.73
N ARG A 3 -13.82 -0.69 1.64
CA ARG A 3 -13.77 0.77 1.45
C ARG A 3 -13.00 1.18 0.19
N THR A 4 -11.95 0.44 -0.17
CA THR A 4 -11.14 0.68 -1.37
C THR A 4 -11.92 0.37 -2.64
N LEU A 5 -12.64 -0.76 -2.65
CA LEU A 5 -13.49 -1.16 -3.77
C LEU A 5 -14.66 -0.18 -3.97
N GLN A 6 -15.29 0.25 -2.87
CA GLN A 6 -16.33 1.27 -2.90
C GLN A 6 -15.80 2.58 -3.50
N THR A 7 -14.64 3.06 -3.06
CA THR A 7 -14.01 4.27 -3.61
C THR A 7 -13.67 4.10 -5.09
N ALA A 8 -13.09 2.97 -5.49
CA ALA A 8 -12.77 2.71 -6.89
C ALA A 8 -14.03 2.70 -7.76
N GLN A 9 -15.10 2.02 -7.32
CA GLN A 9 -16.36 1.98 -8.05
C GLN A 9 -17.05 3.33 -8.11
N GLN A 10 -17.07 4.10 -7.01
CA GLN A 10 -17.73 5.40 -6.98
C GLN A 10 -16.94 6.47 -7.74
N GLY A 11 -15.62 6.54 -7.55
CA GLY A 11 -14.77 7.57 -8.16
C GLY A 11 -14.37 7.26 -9.61
N LEU A 12 -14.16 5.98 -9.93
CA LEU A 12 -13.63 5.54 -11.23
C LEU A 12 -14.56 4.57 -11.96
N GLY A 13 -15.77 4.30 -11.45
CA GLY A 13 -16.72 3.39 -12.09
C GLY A 13 -17.08 3.77 -13.52
N TRP A 14 -16.98 5.04 -13.89
CA TRP A 14 -17.15 5.49 -15.27
C TRP A 14 -16.03 5.02 -16.21
N LEU A 15 -14.79 4.86 -15.73
CA LEU A 15 -13.68 4.25 -16.48
C LEU A 15 -13.86 2.73 -16.56
N ILE A 16 -14.25 2.10 -15.46
CA ILE A 16 -14.52 0.65 -15.41
C ILE A 16 -15.61 0.29 -16.43
N LYS A 17 -16.69 1.07 -16.51
CA LYS A 17 -17.75 0.91 -17.52
C LYS A 17 -17.26 1.08 -18.97
N ARG A 18 -16.17 1.82 -19.18
CA ARG A 18 -15.52 1.98 -20.50
C ARG A 18 -14.54 0.85 -20.82
N GLY A 19 -14.41 -0.15 -19.96
CA GLY A 19 -13.54 -1.31 -20.17
C GLY A 19 -12.11 -1.13 -19.62
N VAL A 20 -11.85 -0.11 -18.80
CA VAL A 20 -10.56 -0.04 -18.10
C VAL A 20 -10.49 -1.18 -17.07
N PRO A 21 -9.47 -2.06 -17.14
CA PRO A 21 -9.38 -3.21 -16.27
C PRO A 21 -9.11 -2.79 -14.82
N VAL A 22 -9.64 -3.57 -13.88
CA VAL A 22 -9.38 -3.44 -12.45
C VAL A 22 -8.60 -4.66 -11.99
N ILE A 23 -7.43 -4.44 -11.40
CA ILE A 23 -6.58 -5.51 -10.87
C ILE A 23 -6.62 -5.42 -9.34
N LEU A 24 -7.06 -6.50 -8.69
CA LEU A 24 -7.08 -6.60 -7.24
C LEU A 24 -5.71 -7.09 -6.75
N ARG A 25 -5.09 -6.33 -5.85
CA ARG A 25 -3.71 -6.55 -5.39
C ARG A 25 -3.62 -6.35 -3.87
N PRO A 26 -3.58 -7.43 -3.07
CA PRO A 26 -3.67 -7.34 -1.60
C PRO A 26 -2.45 -6.67 -0.95
N GLU A 27 -1.31 -6.55 -1.63
CA GLU A 27 -0.15 -5.82 -1.11
C GLU A 27 -0.40 -4.32 -0.91
N TRP A 28 -1.46 -3.79 -1.53
CA TRP A 28 -1.93 -2.40 -1.36
C TRP A 28 -2.88 -2.22 -0.18
N GLN A 29 -3.02 -3.21 0.70
CA GLN A 29 -3.79 -3.05 1.93
C GLN A 29 -3.11 -2.13 2.94
N GLU A 30 -3.89 -1.64 3.91
CA GLU A 30 -3.40 -0.71 4.92
C GLU A 30 -2.28 -1.30 5.79
N ASN A 31 -1.46 -0.42 6.35
CA ASN A 31 -0.15 -0.72 6.93
C ASN A 31 -0.16 -1.26 8.38
N SER A 32 -1.31 -1.48 9.01
CA SER A 32 -1.40 -2.01 10.38
C SER A 32 -2.34 -3.22 10.51
N ASP A 33 -2.36 -3.83 11.69
CA ASP A 33 -3.21 -4.97 12.07
C ASP A 33 -4.50 -4.58 12.81
N LYS A 34 -4.75 -3.28 12.98
CA LYS A 34 -5.98 -2.79 13.61
C LYS A 34 -7.20 -3.36 12.88
N PRO A 35 -8.31 -3.63 13.58
CA PRO A 35 -9.52 -4.17 12.94
C PRO A 35 -10.03 -3.33 11.76
N CYS A 36 -9.84 -2.01 11.79
CA CYS A 36 -10.20 -1.14 10.67
C CYS A 36 -9.24 -1.28 9.47
N ASP A 37 -8.02 -1.77 9.68
CA ASP A 37 -6.96 -1.91 8.67
C ASP A 37 -6.83 -3.33 8.15
N THR A 38 -7.52 -4.29 8.78
CA THR A 38 -7.64 -5.68 8.34
C THR A 38 -8.81 -5.88 7.37
N GLY A 39 -8.54 -6.63 6.30
CA GLY A 39 -9.51 -6.89 5.23
C GLY A 39 -10.66 -7.80 5.65
N THR A 40 -11.55 -8.07 4.70
CA THR A 40 -12.57 -9.12 4.83
C THR A 40 -12.15 -10.28 3.92
N PRO A 41 -12.31 -11.55 4.34
CA PRO A 41 -11.94 -12.71 3.53
C PRO A 41 -12.50 -12.70 2.10
N ILE A 42 -11.74 -13.31 1.18
CA ILE A 42 -11.99 -13.31 -0.27
C ILE A 42 -13.37 -13.89 -0.58
N GLU A 43 -13.75 -14.99 0.05
CA GLU A 43 -15.00 -15.70 -0.19
C GLU A 43 -16.25 -14.88 0.13
N LEU A 44 -16.15 -13.94 1.08
CA LEU A 44 -17.22 -13.00 1.39
C LEU A 44 -17.20 -11.82 0.43
N MET A 45 -16.00 -11.28 0.16
CA MET A 45 -15.85 -10.13 -0.72
C MET A 45 -16.19 -10.44 -2.17
N ALA A 46 -15.87 -11.63 -2.67
CA ALA A 46 -16.20 -12.06 -4.03
C ALA A 46 -17.71 -12.24 -4.24
N LYS A 47 -18.46 -12.62 -3.20
CA LYS A 47 -19.93 -12.67 -3.23
C LYS A 47 -20.55 -11.27 -3.28
N GLU A 48 -19.97 -10.33 -2.53
CA GLU A 48 -20.46 -8.94 -2.45
C GLU A 48 -20.05 -8.12 -3.68
N TRP A 49 -18.89 -8.41 -4.27
CA TRP A 49 -18.32 -7.69 -5.42
C TRP A 49 -17.98 -8.64 -6.58
N PRO A 50 -18.97 -9.36 -7.15
CA PRO A 50 -18.74 -10.37 -8.19
C PRO A 50 -18.29 -9.78 -9.54
N GLN A 51 -18.38 -8.46 -9.71
CA GLN A 51 -17.94 -7.76 -10.92
C GLN A 51 -16.42 -7.61 -11.04
N PHE A 52 -15.66 -7.87 -9.96
CA PHE A 52 -14.20 -7.85 -9.99
C PHE A 52 -13.63 -9.26 -10.14
N ASP A 53 -12.48 -9.37 -10.78
CA ASP A 53 -11.74 -10.64 -10.85
C ASP A 53 -10.93 -10.87 -9.56
N TRP A 54 -11.33 -11.90 -8.82
CA TRP A 54 -10.70 -12.31 -7.56
C TRP A 54 -9.70 -13.45 -7.71
N SER A 55 -9.57 -14.03 -8.91
CA SER A 55 -8.79 -15.26 -9.14
C SER A 55 -7.29 -15.11 -8.83
N ASN A 56 -6.77 -13.89 -8.93
CA ASN A 56 -5.37 -13.56 -8.71
C ASN A 56 -5.10 -12.89 -7.35
N VAL A 57 -6.11 -12.82 -6.47
CA VAL A 57 -5.92 -12.31 -5.11
C VAL A 57 -5.25 -13.41 -4.29
N ASP A 58 -4.10 -13.08 -3.71
CA ASP A 58 -3.36 -13.98 -2.82
C ASP A 58 -4.28 -14.53 -1.72
N PRO A 59 -4.44 -15.87 -1.61
CA PRO A 59 -5.27 -16.50 -0.58
C PRO A 59 -4.86 -16.18 0.86
N LEU A 60 -3.62 -15.70 1.08
CA LEU A 60 -3.19 -15.23 2.40
C LEU A 60 -3.92 -13.95 2.83
N PHE A 61 -4.54 -13.19 1.92
CA PHE A 61 -5.41 -12.08 2.30
C PHE A 61 -6.66 -12.57 3.07
N PRO A 62 -7.03 -11.97 4.22
CA PRO A 62 -6.63 -10.66 4.72
C PRO A 62 -5.59 -10.67 5.85
N GLU A 63 -4.83 -11.75 6.01
CA GLU A 63 -3.84 -11.89 7.07
C GLU A 63 -2.79 -10.78 7.04
N LYS A 64 -2.24 -10.48 8.22
CA LYS A 64 -1.22 -9.46 8.45
C LYS A 64 0.15 -10.08 8.73
N SER A 65 0.48 -11.09 7.94
CA SER A 65 1.68 -11.92 8.06
C SER A 65 2.40 -12.06 6.71
N GLY A 66 3.63 -12.60 6.75
CA GLY A 66 4.47 -12.71 5.56
C GLY A 66 4.70 -11.35 4.90
N ILE A 67 4.47 -11.26 3.58
CA ILE A 67 4.61 -9.98 2.84
C ILE A 67 3.61 -8.92 3.31
N TYR A 68 2.53 -9.30 4.00
CA TYR A 68 1.52 -8.41 4.54
C TYR A 68 1.80 -7.97 5.98
N GLY A 69 2.95 -8.37 6.54
CA GLY A 69 3.42 -7.90 7.83
C GLY A 69 3.49 -6.37 7.93
N TYR A 70 3.51 -5.90 9.17
CA TYR A 70 3.44 -4.48 9.52
C TYR A 70 4.66 -4.02 10.35
N SER A 71 5.74 -4.80 10.33
CA SER A 71 7.06 -4.35 10.80
C SER A 71 7.66 -3.35 9.81
N LYS A 72 8.68 -2.57 10.26
CA LYS A 72 9.40 -1.64 9.40
C LYS A 72 9.92 -2.30 8.12
N THR A 73 10.54 -3.46 8.26
CA THR A 73 11.10 -4.24 7.16
C THR A 73 10.00 -4.69 6.19
N ALA A 74 8.93 -5.32 6.71
CA ALA A 74 7.83 -5.79 5.88
C ALA A 74 7.14 -4.65 5.11
N LEU A 75 6.91 -3.50 5.76
CA LEU A 75 6.33 -2.32 5.12
C LEU A 75 7.23 -1.73 4.05
N THR A 76 8.54 -1.70 4.28
CA THR A 76 9.53 -1.20 3.31
C THR A 76 9.59 -2.10 2.08
N GLU A 77 9.72 -3.40 2.28
CA GLU A 77 9.77 -4.40 1.21
C GLU A 77 8.47 -4.44 0.40
N ARG A 78 7.32 -4.32 1.07
CA ARG A 78 6.01 -4.26 0.39
C ARG A 78 5.88 -3.02 -0.48
N GLY A 79 6.36 -1.86 0.00
CA GLY A 79 6.41 -0.63 -0.76
C GLY A 79 7.31 -0.70 -2.00
N ILE A 80 8.48 -1.32 -1.88
CA ILE A 80 9.40 -1.55 -3.02
C ILE A 80 8.76 -2.50 -4.03
N THR A 81 8.20 -3.63 -3.56
CA THR A 81 7.54 -4.63 -4.41
C THR A 81 6.39 -4.02 -5.19
N ALA A 82 5.54 -3.23 -4.54
CA ALA A 82 4.41 -2.55 -5.16
C ALA A 82 4.86 -1.54 -6.24
N ARG A 83 5.88 -0.72 -5.96
CA ARG A 83 6.42 0.26 -6.92
C ARG A 83 7.09 -0.41 -8.12
N LYS A 84 7.92 -1.44 -7.89
CA LYS A 84 8.55 -2.21 -8.98
C LYS A 84 7.52 -2.90 -9.87
N TRP A 85 6.45 -3.44 -9.27
CA TRP A 85 5.35 -4.02 -10.05
C TRP A 85 4.69 -2.98 -10.95
N LEU A 86 4.40 -1.78 -10.42
CA LEU A 86 3.86 -0.67 -11.22
C LEU A 86 4.81 -0.23 -12.33
N GLN A 87 6.11 -0.15 -12.08
CA GLN A 87 7.10 0.27 -13.06
C GLN A 87 7.20 -0.69 -14.26
N GLN A 88 6.91 -1.97 -14.05
CA GLN A 88 6.93 -3.01 -15.09
C GLN A 88 5.63 -3.07 -15.92
N ARG A 89 4.64 -2.24 -15.59
CA ARG A 89 3.35 -2.24 -16.28
C ARG A 89 3.44 -1.56 -17.64
N PRO A 90 2.78 -2.10 -18.69
CA PRO A 90 2.73 -1.47 -20.00
C PRO A 90 1.78 -0.26 -20.06
N GLU A 91 0.90 -0.08 -19.07
CA GLU A 91 -0.05 1.02 -19.04
C GLU A 91 0.64 2.38 -18.85
N LYS A 92 0.28 3.37 -19.67
CA LYS A 92 0.80 4.74 -19.57
C LYS A 92 0.32 5.49 -18.32
N VAL A 93 -0.86 5.15 -17.83
CA VAL A 93 -1.48 5.78 -16.66
C VAL A 93 -2.16 4.70 -15.84
N ILE A 94 -1.84 4.66 -14.55
CA ILE A 94 -2.41 3.71 -13.60
C ILE A 94 -3.02 4.48 -12.44
N ALA A 95 -4.30 4.27 -12.19
CA ALA A 95 -4.96 4.81 -11.01
C ALA A 95 -4.87 3.79 -9.87
N VAL A 96 -4.14 4.13 -8.81
CA VAL A 96 -4.06 3.30 -7.60
C VAL A 96 -5.03 3.84 -6.56
N VAL A 97 -5.98 3.01 -6.14
CA VAL A 97 -6.90 3.31 -5.05
C VAL A 97 -6.51 2.46 -3.85
N THR A 98 -6.13 3.09 -2.74
CA THR A 98 -5.60 2.43 -1.54
C THR A 98 -5.82 3.33 -0.32
N HIS A 99 -4.97 3.24 0.70
CA HIS A 99 -5.12 3.88 2.00
C HIS A 99 -3.99 4.86 2.29
N SER A 100 -4.31 5.88 3.09
CA SER A 100 -3.41 7.01 3.30
C SER A 100 -2.13 6.64 4.06
N ALA A 101 -2.19 5.73 5.04
CA ALA A 101 -1.00 5.43 5.83
C ALA A 101 -0.02 4.60 4.99
N PHE A 102 -0.50 3.58 4.26
CA PHE A 102 0.33 2.84 3.30
C PHE A 102 0.92 3.73 2.19
N LEU A 103 0.14 4.64 1.61
CA LEU A 103 0.66 5.59 0.61
C LEU A 103 1.78 6.48 1.17
N ARG A 104 1.62 6.94 2.41
CA ARG A 104 2.63 7.75 3.09
C ARG A 104 3.85 6.93 3.44
N THR A 105 3.70 5.79 4.11
CA THR A 105 4.85 5.06 4.67
C THR A 105 5.62 4.25 3.64
N CYS A 106 4.96 3.76 2.59
CA CYS A 106 5.51 2.71 1.74
C CYS A 106 5.68 3.13 0.27
N ILE A 107 4.87 4.07 -0.22
CA ILE A 107 4.77 4.35 -1.67
C ILE A 107 5.37 5.71 -2.02
N SER A 108 4.79 6.79 -1.50
CA SER A 108 5.02 8.15 -1.99
C SER A 108 5.65 9.09 -0.97
N TYR A 109 5.62 8.74 0.32
CA TYR A 109 6.07 9.64 1.39
C TYR A 109 5.32 10.98 1.37
N ARG A 110 4.02 10.94 1.06
CA ARG A 110 3.11 12.09 1.09
C ARG A 110 1.89 11.79 1.95
N HIS A 111 1.32 12.81 2.58
CA HIS A 111 0.01 12.69 3.21
C HIS A 111 -1.12 12.81 2.19
N TYR A 112 -2.24 12.15 2.50
CA TYR A 112 -3.47 12.13 1.70
C TYR A 112 -4.68 12.35 2.62
N ALA A 113 -5.42 13.41 2.38
CA ALA A 113 -6.77 13.55 2.91
C ALA A 113 -7.74 12.60 2.18
N ASN A 114 -8.90 12.33 2.78
CA ASN A 114 -9.90 11.46 2.18
C ASN A 114 -10.29 11.92 0.76
N ALA A 115 -10.18 10.98 -0.19
CA ALA A 115 -10.44 11.18 -1.62
C ALA A 115 -9.56 12.23 -2.33
N ASP A 116 -8.51 12.74 -1.69
CA ASP A 116 -7.47 13.50 -2.39
C ASP A 116 -6.55 12.56 -3.18
N TYR A 117 -5.89 13.08 -4.21
CA TYR A 117 -5.03 12.29 -5.09
C TYR A 117 -3.73 13.03 -5.40
N ARG A 118 -2.72 12.27 -5.83
CA ARG A 118 -1.42 12.79 -6.27
C ARG A 118 -1.00 12.08 -7.54
N ILE A 119 -0.27 12.79 -8.39
CA ILE A 119 0.22 12.28 -9.67
C ILE A 119 1.72 12.14 -9.58
N PHE A 120 2.25 11.01 -10.03
CA PHE A 120 3.68 10.73 -10.02
C PHE A 120 4.11 10.10 -11.34
N ASP A 121 5.32 10.40 -11.75
CA ASP A 121 6.09 9.57 -12.68
C ASP A 121 7.14 8.77 -11.92
N PHE A 122 7.67 7.72 -12.55
CA PHE A 122 8.90 7.09 -12.07
C PHE A 122 10.10 7.98 -12.42
N ALA A 123 11.07 8.04 -11.51
CA ALA A 123 12.33 8.71 -11.76
C ALA A 123 13.13 8.00 -12.87
N ASP A 124 13.88 8.78 -13.64
CA ASP A 124 14.85 8.28 -14.61
C ASP A 124 16.21 7.94 -13.94
N GLY A 125 17.10 7.28 -14.69
CA GLY A 125 18.48 7.00 -14.25
C GLY A 125 18.54 6.06 -13.05
N ASP A 126 19.38 6.38 -12.07
CA ASP A 126 19.57 5.55 -10.87
C ASP A 126 18.27 5.38 -10.06
N GLY A 127 17.41 6.41 -10.05
CA GLY A 127 16.11 6.36 -9.38
C GLY A 127 15.15 5.35 -10.01
N GLN A 128 15.36 5.01 -11.29
CA GLN A 128 14.59 3.98 -11.98
C GLN A 128 14.83 2.60 -11.35
N ALA A 129 16.06 2.25 -10.99
CA ALA A 129 16.39 0.94 -10.40
C ALA A 129 15.67 0.72 -9.05
N ASN A 130 15.41 1.81 -8.33
CA ASN A 130 14.72 1.82 -7.05
C ASN A 130 13.20 2.04 -7.15
N ALA A 131 12.67 2.18 -8.38
CA ALA A 131 11.28 2.54 -8.64
C ALA A 131 10.86 3.81 -7.86
N GLU A 132 11.73 4.82 -7.81
CA GLU A 132 11.48 6.09 -7.15
C GLU A 132 10.39 6.88 -7.87
N LEU A 133 9.61 7.65 -7.11
CA LEU A 133 8.47 8.41 -7.61
C LEU A 133 8.76 9.92 -7.54
N VAL A 134 8.49 10.62 -8.64
CA VAL A 134 8.57 12.08 -8.74
C VAL A 134 7.16 12.63 -8.86
N GLU A 135 6.73 13.40 -7.86
CA GLU A 135 5.41 14.01 -7.84
C GLU A 135 5.32 15.15 -8.88
N TRP A 136 4.20 15.23 -9.60
CA TRP A 136 3.95 16.35 -10.50
C TRP A 136 3.71 17.65 -9.73
N GLU A 137 4.26 18.75 -10.25
CA GLU A 137 4.14 20.09 -9.66
C GLU A 137 2.67 20.48 -9.40
N VAL A 138 1.75 20.08 -10.29
CA VAL A 138 0.31 20.40 -10.17
C VAL A 138 -0.34 19.83 -8.90
N THR A 139 0.13 18.69 -8.39
CA THR A 139 -0.34 18.15 -7.10
C THR A 139 0.58 18.51 -5.95
N GLN A 140 1.89 18.60 -6.18
CA GLN A 140 2.86 18.94 -5.13
C GLN A 140 2.62 20.34 -4.56
N SER A 141 2.49 21.34 -5.43
CA SER A 141 2.32 22.76 -5.06
C SER A 141 1.04 23.03 -4.27
N ARG A 142 0.03 22.15 -4.41
CA ARG A 142 -1.30 22.30 -3.79
C ARG A 142 -1.50 21.39 -2.58
N GLY A 143 -0.65 20.37 -2.40
CA GLY A 143 -0.86 19.35 -1.38
C GLY A 143 -1.96 18.37 -1.81
N GLY A 144 -1.85 17.84 -3.02
CA GLY A 144 -2.85 16.98 -3.66
C GLY A 144 -3.69 17.70 -4.72
N GLY A 145 -4.32 16.94 -5.60
CA GLY A 145 -5.13 17.45 -6.71
C GLY A 145 -6.38 18.20 -6.25
N LEU A 146 -6.91 17.88 -5.05
CA LEU A 146 -7.96 18.64 -4.38
C LEU A 146 -7.41 19.74 -3.46
N GLY A 147 -6.10 19.75 -3.20
CA GLY A 147 -5.43 20.68 -2.31
C GLY A 147 -5.83 20.53 -0.84
N LYS A 148 -6.19 19.32 -0.40
CA LYS A 148 -6.69 19.04 0.95
C LYS A 148 -5.63 18.42 1.85
N SER A 149 -4.50 17.99 1.30
CA SER A 149 -3.47 17.28 2.03
C SER A 149 -2.29 18.20 2.38
N PRO A 150 -1.54 17.91 3.46
CA PRO A 150 -0.30 18.60 3.75
C PRO A 150 0.71 18.52 2.58
N LYS A 151 1.49 19.59 2.41
CA LYS A 151 2.61 19.64 1.47
C LYS A 151 3.88 19.14 2.16
N GLY A 152 4.77 18.48 1.42
CA GLY A 152 6.06 18.02 1.93
C GLY A 152 6.26 16.51 1.79
N VAL A 153 7.43 16.05 2.26
CA VAL A 153 7.86 14.65 2.25
C VAL A 153 7.82 14.13 3.68
N PHE A 154 7.16 13.00 3.90
CA PHE A 154 6.91 12.41 5.22
C PHE A 154 7.36 10.96 5.21
N GLY A 155 8.60 10.74 5.64
CA GLY A 155 9.15 9.40 5.82
C GLY A 155 8.48 8.63 6.94
N MET A 156 8.75 7.33 7.00
CA MET A 156 8.32 6.48 8.10
C MET A 156 9.05 6.88 9.40
N THR A 157 8.32 6.87 10.51
CA THR A 157 8.83 7.15 11.86
C THR A 157 8.70 5.92 12.75
N ILE A 158 9.31 5.94 13.94
CA ILE A 158 9.22 4.82 14.89
C ILE A 158 7.79 4.55 15.38
N ASP A 159 6.88 5.52 15.24
CA ASP A 159 5.47 5.38 15.63
C ASP A 159 4.61 4.70 14.55
N ASP A 160 5.18 4.38 13.40
CA ASP A 160 4.46 3.82 12.24
C ASP A 160 4.45 2.30 12.17
N TYR A 161 5.20 1.64 13.03
CA TYR A 161 5.30 0.19 13.13
C TYR A 161 5.44 -0.22 14.61
N PRO A 162 5.06 -1.47 14.96
CA PRO A 162 5.24 -1.97 16.32
C PRO A 162 6.71 -1.91 16.70
N LYS A 163 6.99 -1.63 17.98
CA LYS A 163 8.33 -1.78 18.52
C LYS A 163 8.76 -3.24 18.33
N GLU A 164 9.90 -3.44 17.70
CA GLU A 164 10.53 -4.75 17.63
C GLU A 164 10.83 -5.17 19.08
N VAL A 165 10.20 -6.24 19.53
CA VAL A 165 10.60 -6.88 20.78
C VAL A 165 11.87 -7.63 20.42
N GLU A 166 13.00 -7.23 20.98
CA GLU A 166 14.21 -8.06 20.92
C GLU A 166 13.82 -9.41 21.53
N GLU A 167 13.77 -10.45 20.69
CA GLU A 167 13.70 -11.82 21.20
C GLU A 167 15.03 -12.07 21.90
N ASP A 168 14.99 -11.99 23.24
CA ASP A 168 16.09 -12.34 24.12
C ASP A 168 16.48 -13.79 23.77
N ILE A 169 17.59 -13.94 23.05
CA ILE A 169 18.15 -15.25 22.70
C ILE A 169 18.68 -15.80 24.02
N GLY A 170 17.84 -16.57 24.71
CA GLY A 170 18.07 -17.00 26.08
C GLY A 170 19.50 -17.44 26.32
N GLU A 171 20.17 -16.81 27.29
CA GLU A 171 21.48 -17.22 27.74
C GLU A 171 21.45 -18.71 28.09
N ALA A 172 22.23 -19.50 27.35
CA ALA A 172 22.44 -20.91 27.67
C ALA A 172 23.16 -20.98 29.03
N THR A 173 22.42 -21.28 30.09
CA THR A 173 23.00 -21.56 31.40
C THR A 173 23.80 -22.86 31.31
N ASN A 174 25.13 -22.74 31.27
CA ASN A 174 26.03 -23.86 31.51
C ASN A 174 25.96 -24.22 33.01
N GLU A 175 25.00 -25.06 33.38
CA GLU A 175 25.06 -25.74 34.68
C GLU A 175 26.18 -26.77 34.66
N VAL A 176 27.19 -26.55 35.50
CA VAL A 176 28.26 -27.53 35.74
C VAL A 176 27.72 -28.54 36.75
N PRO A 177 27.73 -29.86 36.46
CA PRO A 177 27.26 -30.86 37.40
C PRO A 177 28.15 -30.92 38.65
N ASN A 178 27.53 -30.97 39.83
CA ASN A 178 28.18 -31.30 41.10
C ASN A 178 28.55 -32.78 41.19
#